data_AF-A0A397HHC7-F1
#
_entry.id   AF-A0A397HHC7-F1
#
_cell.length_a   1.000
_cell.length_b   1.000
_cell.length_c   1.000
_cell.angle_alpha   90.00
_cell.angle_beta   90.00
_cell.angle_gamma   90.00
#
_symmetry.space_group_name_H-M   'P 1'
#
loop_
_entity.id
_entity.type
_entity.pdbx_description
1 polymer ?
#
loop_
_entity_poly.entity_id
_entity_poly.type
_entity_poly.pdbx_seq_one_letter_code
_entity_poly.pdbx_strand_id
1 'polypeptide(L)'
;MNVCPECKKIYRKKIYWCKSCNSTHLKNDFDKWTSENDTINKFIQDTQLNADWYKLIEWIPYDRFQDIKQIAKGGYGTIYYAIWVDGYIESWNIDDQQWKRYGQLEVALKKFDNILDIREDFLNEMAILSITNDVPASSVGFYGISKDPETHEYMMVLEYFEGGSLRNYLNNNFNNIDWDSKLDHLKDLAYNFSKIHKLDIVHRDFHPGNILKYPGHYSNIRISDFGLSELIIENMKHPQKNTISGVLPYIAPEVLSGEEYKKAADVYSFALVAYEIITGLPPYHDMPHDKELALNICNGFRPKIPFHTPKLITQLIMRCWDARITHRPTFKELYKFLDKHRKDYRKNGFENKNEITIQIKEAEEFSKNQTTATPMNYKTHPQAIYTSRLLSFPNLPEPKNEENFEKKLRELTKSKSAFSMVASRPVC
;
A
#
# COMPACT_ATOMS: atom_id res chain seq x y z
N MET A 1 -31.37 -11.09 8.56
CA MET A 1 -30.93 -11.12 9.97
C MET A 1 -30.99 -12.58 10.40
N ASN A 2 -29.96 -13.11 11.06
CA ASN A 2 -29.95 -14.49 11.58
C ASN A 2 -30.07 -14.42 13.11
N VAL A 3 -30.63 -15.46 13.72
CA VAL A 3 -30.74 -15.59 15.18
C VAL A 3 -29.62 -16.51 15.66
N CYS A 4 -28.88 -16.09 16.70
CA CYS A 4 -27.85 -16.93 17.30
C CYS A 4 -28.51 -18.14 17.97
N PRO A 5 -28.13 -19.37 17.61
CA PRO A 5 -28.67 -20.57 18.24
C PRO A 5 -28.38 -20.65 19.75
N GLU A 6 -27.28 -20.05 20.21
CA GLU A 6 -26.88 -20.04 21.62
C GLU A 6 -27.61 -18.95 22.43
N CYS A 7 -27.40 -17.67 22.11
CA CYS A 7 -27.94 -16.56 22.92
C CYS A 7 -29.28 -15.99 22.43
N LYS A 8 -29.85 -16.53 21.34
CA LYS A 8 -31.11 -16.08 20.71
C LYS A 8 -31.13 -14.60 20.25
N LYS A 9 -29.99 -13.91 20.27
CA LYS A 9 -29.87 -12.54 19.75
C LYS A 9 -29.76 -12.53 18.23
N ILE A 10 -30.27 -11.47 17.61
CA ILE A 10 -30.16 -11.25 16.17
C ILE A 10 -28.76 -10.74 15.82
N TYR A 11 -28.15 -11.32 14.79
CA TYR A 11 -26.91 -10.83 14.19
C TYR A 11 -27.05 -10.67 12.67
N ARG A 12 -26.09 -9.98 12.05
CA ARG A 12 -26.12 -9.65 10.61
C ARG A 12 -26.05 -10.93 9.76
N LYS A 13 -26.96 -11.07 8.79
CA LYS A 13 -27.25 -12.31 8.02
C LYS A 13 -26.05 -12.93 7.29
N LYS A 14 -25.02 -12.13 6.98
CA LYS A 14 -23.86 -12.54 6.16
C LYS A 14 -22.68 -13.08 6.98
N ILE A 15 -22.80 -13.14 8.31
CA ILE A 15 -21.66 -13.39 9.19
C ILE A 15 -22.07 -14.50 10.16
N TYR A 16 -21.58 -15.73 10.03
CA TYR A 16 -21.80 -16.81 11.02
C TYR A 16 -20.99 -16.58 12.32
N TRP A 17 -21.02 -15.35 12.83
CA TRP A 17 -20.24 -14.91 13.99
C TRP A 17 -21.16 -14.14 14.94
N CYS A 18 -21.57 -14.79 16.03
CA CYS A 18 -22.24 -14.09 17.11
C CYS A 18 -21.17 -13.49 18.03
N LYS A 19 -20.90 -12.19 17.87
CA LYS A 19 -19.85 -11.49 18.62
C LYS A 19 -19.90 -11.79 20.12
N SER A 20 -21.06 -11.68 20.77
CA SER A 20 -21.15 -11.96 22.22
C SER A 20 -20.83 -13.40 22.60
N CYS A 21 -21.31 -14.40 21.84
CA CYS A 21 -21.05 -15.81 22.15
C CYS A 21 -19.58 -16.17 21.87
N ASN A 22 -19.06 -15.75 20.72
CA ASN A 22 -17.69 -16.05 20.33
C ASN A 22 -16.68 -15.35 21.24
N SER A 23 -16.95 -14.11 21.69
CA SER A 23 -16.12 -13.46 22.72
C SER A 23 -16.11 -14.26 24.04
N THR A 24 -17.22 -14.88 24.43
CA THR A 24 -17.27 -15.76 25.61
C THR A 24 -16.46 -17.04 25.39
N HIS A 25 -16.60 -17.69 24.24
CA HIS A 25 -15.81 -18.88 23.90
C HIS A 25 -14.32 -18.60 23.87
N LEU A 26 -13.90 -17.49 23.23
CA LEU A 26 -12.50 -17.06 23.20
C LEU A 26 -11.98 -16.79 24.61
N LYS A 27 -12.77 -16.13 25.46
CA LYS A 27 -12.38 -15.88 26.85
C LYS A 27 -12.14 -17.17 27.64
N ASN A 28 -12.90 -18.23 27.37
CA ASN A 28 -12.70 -19.54 28.00
C ASN A 28 -11.41 -20.23 27.52
N ASP A 29 -10.81 -19.77 26.43
CA ASP A 29 -9.57 -20.30 25.86
C ASP A 29 -8.32 -19.51 26.29
N PHE A 30 -8.47 -18.39 27.02
CA PHE A 30 -7.34 -17.53 27.39
C PHE A 30 -6.28 -18.24 28.24
N ASP A 31 -6.68 -19.21 29.06
CA ASP A 31 -5.75 -19.99 29.88
C ASP A 31 -5.14 -21.19 29.12
N LYS A 32 -5.56 -21.42 27.87
CA LYS A 32 -5.07 -22.55 27.04
C LYS A 32 -3.82 -22.23 26.24
N TRP A 33 -3.40 -20.97 26.19
CA TRP A 33 -2.22 -20.52 25.48
C TRP A 33 -1.55 -19.35 26.21
N THR A 34 -0.26 -19.14 25.94
CA THR A 34 0.47 -17.96 26.39
C THR A 34 1.58 -17.65 25.40
N SER A 35 1.84 -16.36 25.17
CA SER A 35 2.99 -15.90 24.41
C SER A 35 4.26 -15.77 25.24
N GLU A 36 4.19 -16.02 26.55
CA GLU A 36 5.24 -15.68 27.53
C GLU A 36 5.51 -14.16 27.62
N ASN A 37 4.57 -13.33 27.16
CA ASN A 37 4.66 -11.88 27.24
C ASN A 37 3.29 -11.25 27.52
N ASP A 38 3.16 -10.59 28.68
CA ASP A 38 1.88 -10.04 29.14
C ASP A 38 1.33 -8.95 28.20
N THR A 39 2.19 -8.17 27.55
CA THR A 39 1.77 -7.13 26.60
C THR A 39 1.13 -7.75 25.35
N ILE A 40 1.74 -8.79 24.78
CA ILE A 40 1.19 -9.52 23.63
C ILE A 40 -0.08 -10.28 24.04
N ASN A 41 -0.05 -10.99 25.16
CA ASN A 41 -1.22 -11.70 25.69
C ASN A 41 -2.41 -10.75 25.83
N LYS A 42 -2.21 -9.61 26.50
CA LYS A 42 -3.24 -8.59 26.67
C LYS A 42 -3.75 -8.04 25.34
N PHE A 43 -2.85 -7.72 24.41
CA PHE A 43 -3.24 -7.22 23.09
C PHE A 43 -4.13 -8.22 22.33
N ILE A 44 -3.74 -9.49 22.27
CA ILE A 44 -4.51 -10.55 21.60
C ILE A 44 -5.87 -10.70 22.32
N GLN A 45 -5.90 -10.80 23.64
CA GLN A 45 -7.14 -10.94 24.40
C GLN A 45 -8.09 -9.75 24.20
N ASP A 46 -7.59 -8.51 24.27
CA ASP A 46 -8.38 -7.29 24.09
C ASP A 46 -9.00 -7.20 22.69
N THR A 47 -8.25 -7.60 21.64
CA THR A 47 -8.75 -7.66 20.26
C THR A 47 -9.81 -8.76 20.09
N GLN A 48 -9.57 -9.95 20.65
CA GLN A 48 -10.48 -11.09 20.59
C GLN A 48 -11.85 -10.83 21.25
N LEU A 49 -11.89 -10.11 22.37
CA LEU A 49 -13.14 -9.78 23.06
C LEU A 49 -14.09 -8.92 22.21
N ASN A 50 -13.58 -8.22 21.21
CA ASN A 50 -14.37 -7.33 20.36
C ASN A 50 -14.36 -7.67 18.86
N ALA A 51 -13.67 -8.74 18.46
CA ALA A 51 -13.47 -9.08 17.06
C ALA A 51 -14.74 -9.58 16.36
N ASP A 52 -14.85 -9.25 15.07
CA ASP A 52 -15.56 -10.08 14.09
C ASP A 52 -14.57 -11.14 13.57
N TRP A 53 -15.05 -12.22 12.93
CA TRP A 53 -14.19 -13.31 12.42
C TRP A 53 -13.01 -12.84 11.56
N TYR A 54 -13.20 -11.85 10.68
CA TYR A 54 -12.16 -11.33 9.77
C TYR A 54 -11.17 -10.37 10.45
N LYS A 55 -11.37 -10.07 11.74
CA LYS A 55 -10.50 -9.20 12.55
C LYS A 55 -9.80 -9.99 13.66
N LEU A 56 -10.04 -11.29 13.75
CA LEU A 56 -9.54 -12.10 14.84
C LEU A 56 -8.02 -12.21 14.71
N ILE A 57 -7.32 -11.82 15.78
CA ILE A 57 -5.88 -12.01 15.93
C ILE A 57 -5.69 -13.15 16.90
N GLU A 58 -4.84 -14.11 16.53
CA GLU A 58 -4.57 -15.31 17.30
C GLU A 58 -3.13 -15.34 17.82
N TRP A 59 -2.93 -15.96 18.98
CA TRP A 59 -1.64 -16.56 19.26
C TRP A 59 -1.55 -17.87 18.50
N ILE A 60 -0.54 -18.02 17.64
CA ILE A 60 -0.40 -19.17 16.76
C ILE A 60 0.86 -19.93 17.17
N PRO A 61 0.73 -21.14 17.76
CA PRO A 61 1.88 -21.96 18.11
C PRO A 61 2.77 -22.24 16.89
N TYR A 62 4.09 -22.14 17.06
CA TYR A 62 5.02 -22.20 15.93
C TYR A 62 5.01 -23.56 15.21
N ASP A 63 4.69 -24.64 15.92
CA ASP A 63 4.56 -26.00 15.39
C ASP A 63 3.35 -26.17 14.43
N ARG A 64 2.49 -25.16 14.30
CA ARG A 64 1.43 -25.10 13.29
C ARG A 64 1.93 -24.67 11.91
N PHE A 65 3.20 -24.26 11.80
CA PHE A 65 3.80 -23.84 10.54
C PHE A 65 4.65 -24.95 9.92
N GLN A 66 4.48 -25.14 8.62
CA GLN A 66 5.25 -26.08 7.80
C GLN A 66 5.89 -25.36 6.61
N ASP A 67 6.87 -25.99 5.97
CA ASP A 67 7.55 -25.47 4.76
C ASP A 67 8.10 -24.05 4.91
N ILE A 68 8.62 -23.71 6.09
CA ILE A 68 9.13 -22.38 6.41
C ILE A 68 10.35 -22.08 5.53
N LYS A 69 10.27 -21.02 4.72
CA LYS A 69 11.31 -20.61 3.76
C LYS A 69 11.50 -19.12 3.79
N GLN A 70 12.73 -18.64 3.93
CA GLN A 70 13.01 -17.21 3.80
C GLN A 70 12.73 -16.76 2.35
N ILE A 71 11.92 -15.72 2.16
CA ILE A 71 11.56 -15.19 0.83
C ILE A 71 12.05 -13.77 0.59
N ALA A 72 12.31 -12.99 1.65
CA ALA A 72 12.86 -11.65 1.54
C ALA A 72 13.61 -11.24 2.81
N LYS A 73 14.58 -10.34 2.66
CA LYS A 73 15.25 -9.66 3.77
C LYS A 73 15.33 -8.17 3.48
N GLY A 74 14.73 -7.37 4.35
CA GLY A 74 14.66 -5.92 4.25
C GLY A 74 15.48 -5.20 5.33
N GLY A 75 15.37 -3.87 5.38
CA GLY A 75 16.05 -3.05 6.39
C GLY A 75 15.47 -3.17 7.80
N TYR A 76 14.21 -3.62 7.93
CA TYR A 76 13.45 -3.66 9.19
C TYR A 76 12.99 -5.06 9.59
N GLY A 77 13.38 -6.10 8.84
CA GLY A 77 13.02 -7.47 9.15
C GLY A 77 13.24 -8.45 8.01
N THR A 78 13.05 -9.73 8.32
CA THR A 78 13.13 -10.86 7.39
C THR A 78 11.75 -11.47 7.22
N ILE A 79 11.35 -11.74 5.98
CA ILE A 79 10.05 -12.34 5.64
C ILE A 79 10.25 -13.79 5.25
N TYR A 80 9.45 -14.67 5.85
CA TYR A 80 9.39 -16.10 5.54
C TYR A 80 8.02 -16.44 4.97
N TYR A 81 7.99 -17.33 3.98
CA TYR A 81 6.79 -18.09 3.62
C TYR A 81 6.61 -19.24 4.61
N ALA A 82 5.37 -19.58 4.93
CA ALA A 82 5.03 -20.82 5.64
C ALA A 82 3.61 -21.28 5.27
N ILE A 83 3.34 -22.56 5.52
CA ILE A 83 2.01 -23.15 5.47
C ILE A 83 1.48 -23.26 6.91
N TRP A 84 0.39 -22.55 7.22
CA TRP A 84 -0.37 -22.71 8.45
C TRP A 84 -1.36 -23.87 8.29
N VAL A 85 -1.12 -24.98 8.99
CA VAL A 85 -1.79 -26.27 8.72
C VAL A 85 -3.31 -26.27 8.92
N ASP A 86 -3.82 -25.47 9.85
CA ASP A 86 -5.23 -25.40 10.18
C ASP A 86 -5.87 -24.04 9.91
N GLY A 87 -5.08 -22.99 9.67
CA GLY A 87 -5.60 -21.68 9.29
C GLY A 87 -6.38 -20.97 10.41
N TYR A 88 -6.94 -19.82 10.06
CA TYR A 88 -7.68 -18.97 10.99
C TYR A 88 -9.02 -19.58 11.40
N ILE A 89 -9.53 -19.15 12.55
CA ILE A 89 -10.86 -19.52 13.05
C ILE A 89 -11.95 -18.91 12.16
N GLU A 90 -12.82 -19.74 11.58
CA GLU A 90 -13.98 -19.28 10.81
C GLU A 90 -15.22 -19.07 11.69
N SER A 91 -15.52 -20.03 12.56
CA SER A 91 -16.76 -20.04 13.36
C SER A 91 -16.70 -21.04 14.51
N TRP A 92 -17.58 -20.89 15.50
CA TRP A 92 -17.78 -21.88 16.55
C TRP A 92 -18.75 -22.98 16.10
N ASN A 93 -18.35 -24.24 16.22
CA ASN A 93 -19.25 -25.38 16.06
C ASN A 93 -19.88 -25.73 17.41
N ILE A 94 -21.21 -25.62 17.48
CA ILE A 94 -21.99 -25.80 18.71
C ILE A 94 -22.15 -27.27 19.06
N ASP A 95 -22.28 -28.15 18.07
CA ASP A 95 -22.50 -29.57 18.32
C ASP A 95 -21.22 -30.22 18.85
N ASP A 96 -20.09 -29.86 18.24
CA ASP A 96 -18.77 -30.38 18.59
C ASP A 96 -18.08 -29.60 19.72
N GLN A 97 -18.63 -28.43 20.11
CA GLN A 97 -18.03 -27.51 21.08
C GLN A 97 -16.55 -27.18 20.76
N GLN A 98 -16.26 -26.91 19.48
CA GLN A 98 -14.92 -26.62 18.99
C GLN A 98 -14.90 -25.53 17.92
N TRP A 99 -13.76 -24.87 17.75
CA TRP A 99 -13.54 -23.93 16.66
C TRP A 99 -13.44 -24.67 15.32
N LYS A 100 -14.27 -24.28 14.36
CA LYS A 100 -14.08 -24.62 12.95
C LYS A 100 -13.02 -23.68 12.39
N ARG A 101 -11.95 -24.25 11.83
CA ARG A 101 -10.89 -23.50 11.17
C ARG A 101 -10.97 -23.61 9.65
N TYR A 102 -10.35 -22.64 8.97
CA TYR A 102 -10.33 -22.53 7.51
C TYR A 102 -9.67 -23.75 6.84
N GLY A 103 -8.71 -24.36 7.51
CA GLY A 103 -7.83 -25.39 6.95
C GLY A 103 -6.52 -24.77 6.47
N GLN A 104 -5.76 -25.57 5.72
CA GLN A 104 -4.42 -25.20 5.27
C GLN A 104 -4.39 -23.84 4.54
N LEU A 105 -3.54 -22.93 5.00
CA LEU A 105 -3.43 -21.56 4.49
C LEU A 105 -1.96 -21.15 4.35
N GLU A 106 -1.62 -20.51 3.24
CA GLU A 106 -0.30 -19.91 3.04
C GLU A 106 -0.20 -18.56 3.75
N VAL A 107 0.88 -18.35 4.50
CA VAL A 107 1.11 -17.14 5.30
C VAL A 107 2.53 -16.61 5.13
N ALA A 108 2.69 -15.31 5.38
CA ALA A 108 3.97 -14.65 5.50
C ALA A 108 4.29 -14.41 6.98
N LEU A 109 5.43 -14.90 7.44
CA LEU A 109 5.95 -14.63 8.78
C LEU A 109 6.94 -13.47 8.70
N LYS A 110 6.59 -12.33 9.30
CA LYS A 110 7.50 -11.18 9.43
C LYS A 110 8.25 -11.27 10.75
N LYS A 111 9.56 -11.52 10.65
CA LYS A 111 10.51 -11.57 11.77
C LYS A 111 11.28 -10.26 11.82
N PHE A 112 11.47 -9.70 13.01
CA PHE A 112 12.27 -8.50 13.22
C PHE A 112 13.66 -8.94 13.68
N ASP A 113 14.69 -8.66 12.87
CA ASP A 113 16.05 -9.13 13.15
C ASP A 113 16.63 -8.49 14.43
N ASN A 114 17.35 -9.30 15.23
CA ASN A 114 18.47 -8.92 16.11
C ASN A 114 18.17 -8.26 17.48
N ILE A 115 17.03 -8.44 18.16
CA ILE A 115 16.88 -7.92 19.54
C ILE A 115 15.98 -8.83 20.41
N LEU A 116 16.44 -9.17 21.61
CA LEU A 116 15.78 -10.06 22.59
C LEU A 116 14.51 -9.45 23.23
N ASP A 117 14.35 -8.13 23.17
CA ASP A 117 13.20 -7.39 23.71
C ASP A 117 12.25 -6.91 22.60
N ILE A 118 10.95 -6.88 22.91
CA ILE A 118 9.92 -6.36 22.00
C ILE A 118 10.18 -4.88 21.74
N ARG A 119 10.47 -4.53 20.49
CA ARG A 119 10.68 -3.14 20.08
C ARG A 119 9.37 -2.36 19.98
N GLU A 120 9.44 -1.05 20.21
CA GLU A 120 8.31 -0.13 20.05
C GLU A 120 7.72 -0.16 18.64
N ASP A 121 8.54 -0.32 17.60
CA ASP A 121 8.06 -0.45 16.22
C ASP A 121 7.34 -1.76 15.94
N PHE A 122 7.71 -2.87 16.61
CA PHE A 122 6.93 -4.11 16.54
C PHE A 122 5.53 -3.89 17.11
N LEU A 123 5.43 -3.29 18.30
CA LEU A 123 4.14 -3.00 18.94
C LEU A 123 3.31 -1.99 18.14
N ASN A 124 3.95 -0.97 17.57
CA ASN A 124 3.31 0.02 16.72
C ASN A 124 2.75 -0.62 15.44
N GLU A 125 3.56 -1.40 14.72
CA GLU A 125 3.10 -2.08 13.51
C GLU A 125 1.98 -3.07 13.82
N MET A 126 2.09 -3.82 14.92
CA MET A 126 1.05 -4.73 15.41
C MET A 126 -0.28 -3.99 15.66
N ALA A 127 -0.23 -2.85 16.34
CA ALA A 127 -1.40 -2.03 16.62
C ALA A 127 -2.02 -1.46 15.33
N ILE A 128 -1.19 -0.94 14.42
CA ILE A 128 -1.64 -0.39 13.13
C ILE A 128 -2.28 -1.49 12.28
N LEU A 129 -1.63 -2.65 12.16
CA LEU A 129 -2.15 -3.79 11.40
C LEU A 129 -3.52 -4.23 11.93
N SER A 130 -3.67 -4.33 13.25
CA SER A 130 -4.96 -4.62 13.89
C SER A 130 -6.05 -3.60 13.56
N ILE A 131 -5.71 -2.30 13.51
CA ILE A 131 -6.67 -1.26 13.10
C ILE A 131 -7.00 -1.42 11.62
N THR A 132 -6.03 -1.71 10.75
CA THR A 132 -6.26 -1.85 9.31
C THR A 132 -7.02 -3.12 8.93
N ASN A 133 -7.11 -4.14 9.78
CA ASN A 133 -8.02 -5.28 9.59
C ASN A 133 -9.51 -4.85 9.48
N ASP A 134 -9.86 -3.62 9.89
CA ASP A 134 -11.19 -3.01 9.65
C ASP A 134 -11.47 -2.70 8.17
N VAL A 135 -10.44 -2.74 7.33
CA VAL A 135 -10.51 -2.50 5.88
C VAL A 135 -9.86 -3.66 5.11
N PRO A 136 -10.43 -4.89 5.18
CA PRO A 136 -9.79 -6.17 4.78
C PRO A 136 -9.53 -6.37 3.27
N ALA A 137 -9.64 -5.31 2.47
CA ALA A 137 -9.24 -5.27 1.07
C ALA A 137 -8.22 -4.17 0.75
N SER A 138 -7.81 -3.40 1.76
CA SER A 138 -6.96 -2.22 1.61
C SER A 138 -5.57 -2.40 2.18
N SER A 139 -5.42 -3.22 3.23
CA SER A 139 -4.14 -3.62 3.82
C SER A 139 -3.95 -5.12 3.75
N VAL A 140 -2.71 -5.56 3.98
CA VAL A 140 -2.38 -6.98 4.26
C VAL A 140 -3.17 -7.47 5.48
N GLY A 141 -3.74 -8.68 5.40
CA GLY A 141 -4.38 -9.31 6.55
C GLY A 141 -3.38 -9.65 7.65
N PHE A 142 -3.69 -9.30 8.89
CA PHE A 142 -2.92 -9.67 10.08
C PHE A 142 -3.67 -10.73 10.89
N TYR A 143 -3.15 -11.96 10.88
CA TYR A 143 -3.81 -13.11 11.49
C TYR A 143 -3.42 -13.34 12.95
N GLY A 144 -2.22 -12.96 13.34
CA GLY A 144 -1.73 -13.38 14.64
C GLY A 144 -0.25 -13.16 14.86
N ILE A 145 0.19 -13.64 16.01
CA ILE A 145 1.57 -13.58 16.46
C ILE A 145 2.03 -14.98 16.78
N SER A 146 3.28 -15.27 16.46
CA SER A 146 3.96 -16.49 16.87
C SER A 146 5.32 -16.15 17.50
N LYS A 147 6.00 -17.15 18.04
CA LYS A 147 7.36 -17.03 18.57
C LYS A 147 8.17 -18.22 18.09
N ASP A 148 9.28 -17.90 17.43
CA ASP A 148 10.24 -18.89 16.95
C ASP A 148 10.89 -19.58 18.16
N PRO A 149 10.76 -20.91 18.32
CA PRO A 149 11.30 -21.61 19.48
C PRO A 149 12.84 -21.69 19.46
N GLU A 150 13.48 -21.55 18.29
CA GLU A 150 14.94 -21.61 18.17
C GLU A 150 15.57 -20.26 18.49
N THR A 151 14.99 -19.16 17.98
CA THR A 151 15.56 -17.81 18.20
C THR A 151 14.89 -17.02 19.31
N HIS A 152 13.76 -17.51 19.84
CA HIS A 152 12.90 -16.84 20.81
C HIS A 152 12.34 -15.48 20.35
N GLU A 153 12.44 -15.16 19.06
CA GLU A 153 11.93 -13.90 18.50
C GLU A 153 10.46 -14.02 18.11
N TYR A 154 9.71 -12.95 18.35
CA TYR A 154 8.31 -12.86 17.92
C TYR A 154 8.20 -12.60 16.42
N MET A 155 7.17 -13.18 15.81
CA MET A 155 6.85 -13.06 14.40
C MET A 155 5.40 -12.63 14.23
N MET A 156 5.15 -11.72 13.29
CA MET A 156 3.78 -11.43 12.83
C MET A 156 3.39 -12.42 11.74
N VAL A 157 2.18 -12.96 11.83
CA VAL A 157 1.59 -13.87 10.85
C VAL A 157 0.65 -13.08 9.96
N LEU A 158 1.04 -12.92 8.71
CA LEU A 158 0.39 -12.07 7.72
C LEU A 158 -0.13 -12.90 6.54
N GLU A 159 -1.12 -12.36 5.84
CA GLU A 159 -1.60 -12.89 4.57
C GLU A 159 -0.46 -12.95 3.54
N TYR A 160 -0.28 -14.11 2.90
CA TYR A 160 0.71 -14.30 1.85
C TYR A 160 0.18 -13.87 0.49
N PHE A 161 1.05 -13.23 -0.31
CA PHE A 161 0.75 -12.76 -1.66
C PHE A 161 1.73 -13.39 -2.65
N GLU A 162 1.29 -14.44 -3.34
CA GLU A 162 2.11 -15.19 -4.32
C GLU A 162 2.66 -14.29 -5.45
N GLY A 163 1.91 -13.25 -5.84
CA GLY A 163 2.36 -12.29 -6.86
C GLY A 163 3.49 -11.34 -6.39
N GLY A 164 3.87 -11.40 -5.11
CA GLY A 164 4.93 -10.61 -4.52
C GLY A 164 4.62 -9.10 -4.51
N SER A 165 5.69 -8.30 -4.48
CA SER A 165 5.57 -6.84 -4.53
C SER A 165 5.23 -6.32 -5.93
N LEU A 166 4.56 -5.17 -6.01
CA LEU A 166 4.30 -4.47 -7.26
C LEU A 166 5.61 -4.18 -8.00
N ARG A 167 6.69 -3.89 -7.27
CA ARG A 167 8.03 -3.72 -7.86
C ARG A 167 8.46 -4.95 -8.66
N ASN A 168 8.34 -6.14 -8.08
CA ASN A 168 8.68 -7.39 -8.76
C ASN A 168 7.74 -7.65 -9.94
N TYR A 169 6.45 -7.39 -9.75
CA TYR A 169 5.45 -7.54 -10.81
C TYR A 169 5.75 -6.65 -12.02
N LEU A 170 6.07 -5.37 -11.80
CA LEU A 170 6.42 -4.43 -12.86
C LEU A 170 7.70 -4.88 -13.58
N ASN A 171 8.76 -5.25 -12.87
CA ASN A 171 9.99 -5.73 -13.50
C ASN A 171 9.77 -6.92 -14.44
N ASN A 172 8.93 -7.86 -14.06
CA ASN A 172 8.73 -9.10 -14.81
C ASN A 172 7.66 -9.00 -15.89
N ASN A 173 6.66 -8.12 -15.74
CA ASN A 173 5.44 -8.14 -16.54
C ASN A 173 5.14 -6.82 -17.26
N PHE A 174 5.93 -5.75 -17.11
CA PHE A 174 5.55 -4.41 -17.58
C PHE A 174 5.05 -4.35 -19.03
N ASN A 175 5.72 -5.05 -19.95
CA ASN A 175 5.36 -5.06 -21.37
C ASN A 175 3.96 -5.67 -21.64
N ASN A 176 3.43 -6.44 -20.70
CA ASN A 176 2.11 -7.08 -20.77
C ASN A 176 1.02 -6.31 -20.01
N ILE A 177 1.36 -5.15 -19.42
CA ILE A 177 0.40 -4.34 -18.66
C ILE A 177 -0.21 -3.29 -19.58
N ASP A 178 -1.47 -3.50 -19.95
CA ASP A 178 -2.25 -2.55 -20.73
C ASP A 178 -2.71 -1.33 -19.92
N TRP A 179 -3.28 -0.34 -20.61
CA TRP A 179 -3.78 0.87 -19.97
C TRP A 179 -4.95 0.61 -19.02
N ASP A 180 -5.78 -0.40 -19.29
CA ASP A 180 -6.89 -0.75 -18.41
C ASP A 180 -6.38 -1.21 -17.04
N SER A 181 -5.38 -2.09 -17.05
CA SER A 181 -4.69 -2.59 -15.86
C SER A 181 -3.96 -1.48 -15.12
N LYS A 182 -3.28 -0.57 -15.84
CA LYS A 182 -2.62 0.61 -15.24
C LYS A 182 -3.64 1.50 -14.51
N LEU A 183 -4.78 1.80 -15.14
CA LEU A 183 -5.84 2.60 -14.52
C LEU A 183 -6.47 1.89 -13.32
N ASP A 184 -6.63 0.56 -13.39
CA ASP A 184 -7.14 -0.24 -12.28
C ASP A 184 -6.19 -0.22 -11.07
N HIS A 185 -4.89 -0.42 -11.28
CA HIS A 185 -3.90 -0.33 -10.19
C HIS A 185 -3.93 1.06 -9.53
N LEU A 186 -3.91 2.14 -10.32
CA LEU A 186 -3.96 3.50 -9.79
C LEU A 186 -5.23 3.75 -8.97
N LYS A 187 -6.38 3.36 -9.52
CA LYS A 187 -7.69 3.54 -8.89
C LYS A 187 -7.79 2.75 -7.58
N ASP A 188 -7.33 1.50 -7.56
CA ASP A 188 -7.40 0.65 -6.36
C ASP A 188 -6.41 1.11 -5.28
N LEU A 189 -5.20 1.57 -5.64
CA LEU A 189 -4.29 2.21 -4.70
C LEU A 189 -4.93 3.44 -4.07
N ALA A 190 -5.54 4.31 -4.88
CA ALA A 190 -6.21 5.50 -4.38
C ALA A 190 -7.41 5.15 -3.48
N TYR A 191 -8.17 4.09 -3.83
CA TYR A 191 -9.25 3.58 -2.99
C TYR A 191 -8.73 3.08 -1.65
N ASN A 192 -7.70 2.23 -1.66
CA ASN A 192 -7.12 1.61 -0.47
C ASN A 192 -6.55 2.64 0.49
N PHE A 193 -5.75 3.59 -0.02
CA PHE A 193 -5.26 4.69 0.81
C PHE A 193 -6.40 5.61 1.30
N SER A 194 -7.47 5.82 0.52
CA SER A 194 -8.63 6.58 1.01
C SER A 194 -9.33 5.92 2.21
N LYS A 195 -9.14 4.61 2.40
CA LYS A 195 -9.63 3.85 3.56
C LYS A 195 -8.65 3.95 4.72
N ILE A 196 -7.36 3.72 4.48
CA ILE A 196 -6.30 3.84 5.49
C ILE A 196 -6.27 5.25 6.10
N HIS A 197 -6.32 6.30 5.26
CA HIS A 197 -6.34 7.69 5.74
C HIS A 197 -7.61 8.08 6.49
N LYS A 198 -8.71 7.33 6.39
CA LYS A 198 -9.91 7.54 7.24
C LYS A 198 -9.76 6.96 8.64
N LEU A 199 -8.79 6.08 8.84
CA LEU A 199 -8.38 5.55 10.14
C LEU A 199 -7.28 6.44 10.75
N ASP A 200 -7.02 7.61 10.16
CA ASP A 200 -5.98 8.57 10.57
C ASP A 200 -4.55 8.01 10.56
N ILE A 201 -4.29 6.99 9.75
CA ILE A 201 -2.94 6.42 9.56
C ILE A 201 -2.23 7.13 8.40
N VAL A 202 -0.95 7.48 8.60
CA VAL A 202 0.01 7.86 7.55
C VAL A 202 1.00 6.72 7.36
N HIS A 203 1.24 6.32 6.12
CA HIS A 203 2.09 5.16 5.82
C HIS A 203 3.58 5.46 5.98
N ARG A 204 4.01 6.66 5.55
CA ARG A 204 5.39 7.19 5.66
C ARG A 204 6.46 6.49 4.83
N ASP A 205 6.21 5.26 4.37
CA ASP A 205 7.10 4.50 3.49
C ASP A 205 6.37 3.86 2.30
N PHE A 206 5.53 4.66 1.62
CA PHE A 206 4.75 4.16 0.50
C PHE A 206 5.59 4.08 -0.78
N HIS A 207 5.87 2.87 -1.25
CA HIS A 207 6.58 2.62 -2.51
C HIS A 207 6.16 1.26 -3.11
N PRO A 208 6.52 0.92 -4.37
CA PRO A 208 6.10 -0.32 -5.03
C PRO A 208 6.56 -1.61 -4.34
N GLY A 209 7.54 -1.54 -3.45
CA GLY A 209 7.98 -2.67 -2.62
C GLY A 209 6.98 -3.00 -1.50
N ASN A 210 6.22 -2.01 -1.04
CA ASN A 210 5.24 -2.11 0.04
C ASN A 210 3.79 -2.22 -0.49
N ILE A 211 3.66 -2.67 -1.74
CA ILE A 211 2.38 -2.97 -2.38
C ILE A 211 2.43 -4.43 -2.78
N LEU A 212 1.62 -5.28 -2.15
CA LEU A 212 1.57 -6.70 -2.45
C LEU A 212 0.46 -6.98 -3.46
N LYS A 213 0.64 -8.02 -4.29
CA LYS A 213 -0.28 -8.36 -5.36
C LYS A 213 -0.62 -9.85 -5.36
N TYR A 214 -1.89 -10.19 -5.55
CA TYR A 214 -2.29 -11.56 -5.91
C TYR A 214 -1.89 -11.88 -7.37
N PRO A 215 -1.67 -13.16 -7.72
CA PRO A 215 -1.38 -13.56 -9.09
C PRO A 215 -2.53 -13.20 -10.06
N GLY A 216 -2.22 -13.07 -11.35
CA GLY A 216 -3.20 -12.81 -12.42
C GLY A 216 -3.26 -11.37 -12.92
N HIS A 217 -4.18 -11.10 -13.86
CA HIS A 217 -4.23 -9.82 -14.60
C HIS A 217 -5.04 -8.71 -13.92
N TYR A 218 -5.93 -9.06 -12.98
CA TYR A 218 -6.75 -8.06 -12.30
C TYR A 218 -5.98 -7.35 -11.19
N SER A 219 -6.33 -6.08 -10.95
CA SER A 219 -5.82 -5.32 -9.82
C SER A 219 -6.38 -5.91 -8.52
N ASN A 220 -5.54 -6.69 -7.85
CA ASN A 220 -5.77 -7.22 -6.51
C ASN A 220 -4.53 -6.91 -5.68
N ILE A 221 -4.43 -5.65 -5.30
CA ILE A 221 -3.31 -5.09 -4.56
C ILE A 221 -3.70 -4.79 -3.11
N ARG A 222 -2.73 -4.92 -2.20
CA ARG A 222 -2.83 -4.55 -0.78
C ARG A 222 -1.65 -3.69 -0.39
N ILE A 223 -1.88 -2.77 0.55
CA ILE A 223 -0.83 -1.99 1.17
C ILE A 223 -0.23 -2.82 2.32
N SER A 224 1.08 -2.88 2.41
CA SER A 224 1.81 -3.67 3.40
C SER A 224 2.94 -2.87 4.04
N ASP A 225 3.57 -3.44 5.06
CA ASP A 225 4.73 -2.88 5.76
C ASP A 225 4.42 -1.54 6.45
N PHE A 226 3.79 -1.66 7.62
CA PHE A 226 3.40 -0.52 8.44
C PHE A 226 4.45 -0.20 9.52
N GLY A 227 5.67 -0.72 9.40
CA GLY A 227 6.75 -0.55 10.39
C GLY A 227 7.14 0.90 10.65
N LEU A 228 7.01 1.76 9.64
CA LEU A 228 7.24 3.20 9.73
C LEU A 228 5.95 4.03 9.84
N SER A 229 4.78 3.39 9.83
CA SER A 229 3.50 4.08 9.84
C SER A 229 3.20 4.70 11.20
N GLU A 230 2.35 5.71 11.19
CA GLU A 230 1.98 6.46 12.39
C GLU A 230 0.50 6.80 12.38
N LEU A 231 -0.11 6.75 13.56
CA LEU A 231 -1.48 7.15 13.79
C LEU A 231 -1.50 8.65 14.16
N ILE A 232 -2.19 9.46 13.36
CA ILE A 232 -2.42 10.87 13.66
C ILE A 232 -3.53 10.95 14.71
N ILE A 233 -3.20 10.65 15.97
CA ILE A 233 -4.08 11.00 17.08
C ILE A 233 -3.74 12.44 17.50
N GLU A 234 -4.73 13.33 17.44
CA GLU A 234 -4.67 14.62 18.11
C GLU A 234 -4.39 14.36 19.60
N ASN A 235 -3.15 14.60 20.05
CA ASN A 235 -2.63 14.64 21.45
C ASN A 235 -1.40 13.77 21.76
N MET A 236 -0.88 12.94 20.84
CA MET A 236 0.45 12.32 21.04
C MET A 236 1.52 13.08 20.26
N LYS A 237 2.13 14.08 20.92
CA LYS A 237 3.41 14.63 20.46
C LYS A 237 4.49 13.59 20.77
N HIS A 238 4.77 12.68 19.84
CA HIS A 238 6.03 11.94 19.95
C HIS A 238 7.18 12.93 19.78
N PRO A 239 8.21 12.92 20.66
CA PRO A 239 9.37 13.75 20.45
C PRO A 239 9.97 13.37 19.09
N GLN A 240 9.91 14.30 18.14
CA GLN A 240 10.45 14.12 16.80
C GLN A 240 11.89 13.63 16.92
N LYS A 241 12.11 12.37 16.57
CA LYS A 241 13.42 11.97 16.08
C LYS A 241 13.52 12.63 14.71
N ASN A 242 14.41 13.62 14.55
CA ASN A 242 14.78 14.28 13.29
C ASN A 242 15.41 13.30 12.27
N THR A 243 15.00 12.04 12.27
CA THR A 243 15.59 10.96 11.50
C THR A 243 14.58 10.51 10.47
N ILE A 244 14.84 10.90 9.22
CA ILE A 244 14.04 10.53 8.07
C ILE A 244 14.33 9.06 7.78
N SER A 245 13.29 8.26 7.62
CA SER A 245 13.38 6.87 7.16
C SER A 245 12.48 6.69 5.95
N GLY A 246 12.91 5.86 5.00
CA GLY A 246 12.16 5.53 3.80
C GLY A 246 13.04 5.29 2.58
N VAL A 247 12.41 5.18 1.41
CA VAL A 247 13.09 5.09 0.12
C VAL A 247 13.19 6.48 -0.53
N LEU A 248 14.39 7.08 -0.55
CA LEU A 248 14.63 8.49 -0.91
C LEU A 248 13.77 9.03 -2.09
N PRO A 249 13.72 8.37 -3.28
CA PRO A 249 12.86 8.82 -4.38
C PRO A 249 11.39 9.08 -4.05
N TYR A 250 10.84 8.37 -3.06
CA TYR A 250 9.42 8.39 -2.68
C TYR A 250 9.13 9.32 -1.51
N ILE A 251 10.15 9.92 -0.89
CA ILE A 251 10.00 10.78 0.28
C ILE A 251 9.65 12.19 -0.19
N ALA A 252 8.58 12.74 0.37
CA ALA A 252 8.09 14.07 0.03
C ALA A 252 9.12 15.16 0.40
N PRO A 253 9.24 16.24 -0.39
CA PRO A 253 10.28 17.23 -0.20
C PRO A 253 10.16 17.97 1.14
N GLU A 254 8.95 18.19 1.65
CA GLU A 254 8.75 18.78 2.99
C GLU A 254 9.33 17.91 4.10
N VAL A 255 9.20 16.59 3.98
CA VAL A 255 9.76 15.64 4.92
C VAL A 255 11.27 15.64 4.85
N LEU A 256 11.83 15.69 3.63
CA LEU A 256 13.28 15.83 3.43
C LEU A 256 13.81 17.11 4.07
N SER A 257 13.06 18.21 3.99
CA SER A 257 13.38 19.49 4.61
C SER A 257 13.11 19.57 6.11
N GLY A 258 12.65 18.47 6.74
CA GLY A 258 12.49 18.35 8.20
C GLY A 258 11.07 18.65 8.72
N GLU A 259 10.08 18.84 7.85
CA GLU A 259 8.68 18.97 8.26
C GLU A 259 8.08 17.63 8.69
N GLU A 260 7.01 17.70 9.49
CA GLU A 260 6.28 16.52 9.95
C GLU A 260 5.61 15.75 8.80
N TYR A 261 5.62 14.42 8.91
CA TYR A 261 4.85 13.55 8.05
C TYR A 261 3.35 13.83 8.18
N LYS A 262 2.72 14.13 7.05
CA LYS A 262 1.26 14.32 6.94
C LYS A 262 0.72 13.38 5.87
N LYS A 263 -0.60 13.18 5.83
CA LYS A 263 -1.29 12.41 4.77
C LYS A 263 -0.89 12.85 3.35
N ALA A 264 -0.59 14.13 3.15
CA ALA A 264 -0.15 14.66 1.87
C ALA A 264 1.25 14.18 1.43
N ALA A 265 2.09 13.69 2.36
CA ALA A 265 3.37 13.05 2.02
C ALA A 265 3.13 11.70 1.33
N ASP A 266 2.19 10.89 1.81
CA ASP A 266 1.80 9.64 1.12
C ASP A 266 1.24 9.93 -0.28
N VAL A 267 0.59 11.08 -0.49
CA VAL A 267 0.11 11.51 -1.82
C VAL A 267 1.27 11.85 -2.75
N TYR A 268 2.35 12.44 -2.23
CA TYR A 268 3.57 12.62 -3.00
C TYR A 268 4.15 11.26 -3.41
N SER A 269 4.29 10.33 -2.46
CA SER A 269 4.78 8.98 -2.74
C SER A 269 3.91 8.25 -3.78
N PHE A 270 2.58 8.44 -3.74
CA PHE A 270 1.66 7.94 -4.77
C PHE A 270 1.98 8.47 -6.17
N ALA A 271 2.43 9.72 -6.31
CA ALA A 271 2.82 10.26 -7.61
C ALA A 271 3.99 9.47 -8.23
N LEU A 272 4.94 9.05 -7.40
CA LEU A 272 6.12 8.30 -7.84
C LEU A 272 5.79 6.82 -8.11
N VAL A 273 4.90 6.23 -7.31
CA VAL A 273 4.33 4.91 -7.61
C VAL A 273 3.56 4.96 -8.94
N ALA A 274 2.76 6.01 -9.15
CA ALA A 274 2.02 6.19 -10.40
C ALA A 274 2.98 6.38 -11.59
N TYR A 275 4.05 7.16 -11.43
CA TYR A 275 5.11 7.28 -12.43
C TYR A 275 5.68 5.91 -12.81
N GLU A 276 5.99 5.05 -11.84
CA GLU A 276 6.54 3.72 -12.10
C GLU A 276 5.53 2.80 -12.78
N ILE A 277 4.24 2.82 -12.38
CA ILE A 277 3.17 2.05 -13.04
C ILE A 277 3.01 2.46 -14.51
N ILE A 278 3.21 3.74 -14.84
CA ILE A 278 2.99 4.26 -16.18
C ILE A 278 4.19 4.03 -17.08
N THR A 279 5.40 4.20 -16.56
CA THR A 279 6.65 4.18 -17.34
C THR A 279 7.41 2.86 -17.25
N GLY A 280 7.20 2.08 -16.19
CA GLY A 280 7.97 0.88 -15.87
C GLY A 280 9.37 1.20 -15.33
N LEU A 281 9.69 2.49 -15.16
CA LEU A 281 10.98 2.96 -14.70
C LEU A 281 10.88 3.40 -13.23
N PRO A 282 11.80 2.95 -12.37
CA PRO A 282 11.93 3.52 -11.05
C PRO A 282 12.26 5.01 -11.14
N PRO A 283 11.69 5.84 -10.25
CA PRO A 283 12.05 7.25 -10.19
C PRO A 283 13.55 7.40 -9.91
N TYR A 284 14.23 8.22 -10.71
CA TYR A 284 15.66 8.55 -10.59
C TYR A 284 16.62 7.35 -10.72
N HIS A 285 16.25 6.33 -11.49
CA HIS A 285 17.03 5.09 -11.63
C HIS A 285 18.47 5.26 -12.13
N ASP A 286 18.77 6.36 -12.80
CA ASP A 286 20.00 6.61 -13.54
C ASP A 286 20.98 7.51 -12.78
N MET A 287 20.70 7.80 -11.50
CA MET A 287 21.54 8.67 -10.66
C MET A 287 21.72 8.15 -9.23
N PRO A 288 22.74 8.63 -8.50
CA PRO A 288 22.90 8.31 -7.08
C PRO A 288 21.69 8.73 -6.23
N HIS A 289 21.38 7.92 -5.20
CA HIS A 289 20.41 8.29 -4.18
C HIS A 289 21.12 8.88 -2.97
N ASP A 290 21.56 10.13 -3.08
CA ASP A 290 22.38 10.81 -2.07
C ASP A 290 21.81 12.19 -1.68
N LYS A 291 22.62 13.00 -0.99
CA LYS A 291 22.25 14.35 -0.56
C LYS A 291 21.96 15.28 -1.74
N GLU A 292 22.64 15.10 -2.87
CA GLU A 292 22.43 15.94 -4.06
C GLU A 292 21.05 15.66 -4.67
N LEU A 293 20.66 14.39 -4.78
CA LEU A 293 19.30 14.04 -5.20
C LEU A 293 18.25 14.64 -4.24
N ALA A 294 18.46 14.52 -2.93
CA ALA A 294 17.54 15.10 -1.93
C ALA A 294 17.42 16.63 -2.09
N LEU A 295 18.54 17.33 -2.28
CA LEU A 295 18.59 18.77 -2.56
C LEU A 295 17.85 19.13 -3.85
N ASN A 296 18.05 18.35 -4.91
CA ASN A 296 17.37 18.56 -6.19
C ASN A 296 15.85 18.36 -6.06
N ILE A 297 15.41 17.34 -5.32
CA ILE A 297 13.98 17.09 -5.04
C ILE A 297 13.34 18.28 -4.31
N CYS A 298 13.99 18.82 -3.27
CA CYS A 298 13.53 20.02 -2.56
C CYS A 298 13.49 21.25 -3.49
N ASN A 299 14.41 21.36 -4.45
CA ASN A 299 14.43 22.43 -5.45
C ASN A 299 13.46 22.23 -6.64
N GLY A 300 12.62 21.21 -6.60
CA GLY A 300 11.57 20.98 -7.60
C GLY A 300 11.93 20.03 -8.72
N PHE A 301 13.06 19.33 -8.63
CA PHE A 301 13.41 18.27 -9.56
C PHE A 301 12.41 17.10 -9.43
N ARG A 302 11.93 16.59 -10.56
CA ARG A 302 10.97 15.48 -10.66
C ARG A 302 11.35 14.57 -11.83
N PRO A 303 10.98 13.28 -11.80
CA PRO A 303 11.21 12.38 -12.93
C PRO A 303 10.51 12.87 -14.19
N LYS A 304 11.13 12.65 -15.34
CA LYS A 304 10.57 13.06 -16.63
C LYS A 304 9.46 12.11 -17.06
N ILE A 305 8.22 12.61 -17.13
CA ILE A 305 7.08 11.87 -17.69
C ILE A 305 7.21 11.85 -19.23
N PRO A 306 7.11 10.69 -19.89
CA PRO A 306 7.12 10.61 -21.34
C PRO A 306 6.01 11.48 -21.95
N PHE A 307 6.33 12.27 -22.97
CA PHE A 307 5.39 13.26 -23.52
C PHE A 307 4.12 12.65 -24.15
N HIS A 308 4.16 11.39 -24.56
CA HIS A 308 3.02 10.64 -25.09
C HIS A 308 2.13 10.06 -23.99
N THR A 309 2.47 10.26 -22.71
CA THR A 309 1.60 9.84 -21.60
C THR A 309 0.29 10.63 -21.65
N PRO A 310 -0.88 9.99 -21.48
CA PRO A 310 -2.17 10.67 -21.44
C PRO A 310 -2.13 11.90 -20.53
N LYS A 311 -2.46 13.07 -21.09
CA LYS A 311 -2.38 14.36 -20.40
C LYS A 311 -3.14 14.37 -19.07
N LEU A 312 -4.27 13.68 -19.01
CA LEU A 312 -5.07 13.53 -17.77
C LEU A 312 -4.31 12.79 -16.66
N ILE A 313 -3.51 11.78 -17.02
CA ILE A 313 -2.66 11.04 -16.08
C ILE A 313 -1.43 11.87 -15.70
N THR A 314 -0.82 12.55 -16.67
CA THR A 314 0.27 13.51 -16.42
C THR A 314 -0.15 14.61 -15.43
N GLN A 315 -1.35 15.19 -15.60
CA GLN A 315 -1.91 16.18 -14.66
C GLN A 315 -2.09 15.60 -13.26
N LEU A 316 -2.59 14.37 -13.16
CA LEU A 316 -2.80 13.70 -11.88
C LEU A 316 -1.47 13.49 -11.15
N ILE A 317 -0.46 12.93 -11.80
CA ILE A 317 0.89 12.77 -11.23
C ILE A 317 1.44 14.13 -10.79
N MET A 318 1.31 15.14 -11.65
CA MET A 318 1.83 16.48 -11.36
C MET A 318 1.19 17.12 -10.14
N ARG A 319 -0.13 16.98 -9.96
CA ARG A 319 -0.82 17.51 -8.77
C ARG A 319 -0.43 16.76 -7.49
N CYS A 320 -0.13 15.47 -7.58
CA CYS A 320 0.27 14.68 -6.42
C CYS A 320 1.66 15.04 -5.89
N TRP A 321 2.61 15.43 -6.75
CA TRP A 321 3.98 15.77 -6.32
C TRP A 321 4.27 17.28 -6.20
N ASP A 322 3.23 18.12 -6.16
CA ASP A 322 3.34 19.57 -5.98
C ASP A 322 4.10 19.86 -4.66
N ALA A 323 5.09 20.75 -4.70
CA ALA A 323 5.82 21.16 -3.51
C ALA A 323 4.90 21.79 -2.45
N ARG A 324 3.80 22.44 -2.87
CA ARG A 324 2.80 22.99 -1.94
C ARG A 324 1.87 21.89 -1.47
N ILE A 325 2.02 21.52 -0.20
CA ILE A 325 1.26 20.46 0.46
C ILE A 325 -0.26 20.62 0.25
N THR A 326 -0.78 21.84 0.38
CA THR A 326 -2.22 22.15 0.27
C THR A 326 -2.80 22.00 -1.14
N HIS A 327 -1.95 21.91 -2.17
CA HIS A 327 -2.38 21.73 -3.56
C HIS A 327 -2.50 20.26 -3.95
N ARG A 328 -1.94 19.35 -3.14
CA ARG A 328 -2.04 17.91 -3.38
C ARG A 328 -3.47 17.44 -3.12
N PRO A 329 -4.07 16.65 -4.01
CA PRO A 329 -5.41 16.10 -3.80
C PRO A 329 -5.39 15.07 -2.67
N THR A 330 -6.52 14.90 -2.00
CA THR A 330 -6.73 13.77 -1.09
C THR A 330 -6.88 12.46 -1.88
N PHE A 331 -6.58 11.31 -1.26
CA PHE A 331 -6.84 10.02 -1.89
C PHE A 331 -8.31 9.78 -2.23
N LYS A 332 -9.25 10.40 -1.48
CA LYS A 332 -10.68 10.37 -1.82
C LYS A 332 -10.96 11.07 -3.16
N GLU A 333 -10.30 12.20 -3.42
CA GLU A 333 -10.43 12.92 -4.70
C GLU A 333 -9.74 12.16 -5.83
N LEU A 334 -8.56 11.59 -5.57
CA LEU A 334 -7.85 10.73 -6.53
C LEU A 334 -8.69 9.52 -6.93
N TYR A 335 -9.27 8.81 -5.97
CA TYR A 335 -10.15 7.67 -6.23
C TYR A 335 -11.33 8.08 -7.11
N LYS A 336 -12.03 9.18 -6.79
CA LYS A 336 -13.15 9.67 -7.61
C LYS A 336 -12.71 10.01 -9.03
N PHE A 337 -11.56 10.67 -9.18
CA PHE A 337 -11.01 11.01 -10.48
C PHE A 337 -10.70 9.74 -11.28
N LEU A 338 -9.93 8.81 -10.71
CA LEU A 338 -9.48 7.59 -11.38
C LEU A 338 -10.64 6.66 -11.70
N ASP A 339 -11.61 6.47 -10.78
CA ASP A 339 -12.79 5.65 -11.01
C ASP A 339 -13.65 6.19 -12.16
N LYS A 340 -13.84 7.51 -12.23
CA LYS A 340 -14.52 8.14 -13.37
C LYS A 340 -13.80 7.83 -14.68
N HIS A 341 -12.50 8.12 -14.77
CA HIS A 341 -11.76 7.99 -16.02
C HIS A 341 -11.59 6.53 -16.45
N ARG A 342 -11.48 5.60 -15.49
CA ARG A 342 -11.48 4.16 -15.76
C ARG A 342 -12.83 3.69 -16.32
N LYS A 343 -13.95 4.16 -15.78
CA LYS A 343 -15.28 3.88 -16.34
C LYS A 343 -15.46 4.49 -17.74
N ASP A 344 -14.99 5.72 -17.93
CA ASP A 344 -15.02 6.40 -19.21
C ASP A 344 -14.18 5.65 -20.26
N TYR A 345 -13.01 5.13 -19.87
CA TYR A 345 -12.15 4.32 -20.75
C TYR A 345 -12.81 3.02 -21.18
N ARG A 346 -13.38 2.25 -20.23
CA ARG A 346 -14.04 0.95 -20.50
C ARG A 346 -15.36 1.04 -21.26
N LYS A 347 -15.95 2.23 -21.35
CA LYS A 347 -17.26 2.42 -21.99
C LYS A 347 -17.24 1.92 -23.43
N ASN A 348 -18.30 1.24 -23.86
CA ASN A 348 -18.44 0.67 -25.21
C ASN A 348 -17.23 -0.20 -25.62
N GLY A 349 -16.65 -0.97 -24.70
CA GLY A 349 -15.53 -1.85 -25.01
C GLY A 349 -14.30 -1.11 -25.56
N PHE A 350 -13.95 0.05 -24.98
CA PHE A 350 -12.82 0.90 -25.39
C PHE A 350 -12.98 1.61 -26.75
N GLU A 351 -14.15 1.51 -27.39
CA GLU A 351 -14.48 2.17 -28.67
C GLU A 351 -15.26 3.48 -28.49
N ASN A 352 -15.05 4.17 -27.37
CA ASN A 352 -15.70 5.46 -27.09
C ASN A 352 -14.78 6.65 -27.46
N LYS A 353 -15.37 7.86 -27.46
CA LYS A 353 -14.69 9.14 -27.74
C LYS A 353 -14.45 9.98 -26.48
N ASN A 354 -14.39 9.36 -25.30
CA ASN A 354 -14.03 10.09 -24.08
C ASN A 354 -12.56 10.54 -24.17
N GLU A 355 -12.25 11.67 -23.54
CA GLU A 355 -10.93 12.31 -23.59
C GLU A 355 -9.79 11.34 -23.23
N ILE A 356 -9.96 10.57 -22.15
CA ILE A 356 -8.97 9.58 -21.70
C ILE A 356 -8.72 8.48 -22.73
N THR A 357 -9.78 8.02 -23.41
CA THR A 357 -9.70 6.97 -24.43
C THR A 357 -8.93 7.44 -25.65
N ILE A 358 -9.17 8.68 -26.08
CA ILE A 358 -8.43 9.30 -27.20
C ILE A 358 -6.94 9.42 -26.83
N GLN A 359 -6.64 9.98 -25.65
CA GLN A 359 -5.26 10.15 -25.19
C GLN A 359 -4.51 8.82 -25.01
N ILE A 360 -5.20 7.76 -24.58
CA ILE A 360 -4.61 6.42 -24.47
C ILE A 360 -4.30 5.84 -25.86
N LYS A 361 -5.22 5.96 -26.83
CA LYS A 361 -4.96 5.50 -28.20
C LYS A 361 -3.77 6.20 -28.83
N GLU A 362 -3.68 7.52 -28.66
CA GLU A 362 -2.52 8.32 -29.11
C GLU A 362 -1.21 7.82 -28.45
N ALA A 363 -1.24 7.51 -27.15
CA ALA A 363 -0.09 6.98 -26.43
C ALA A 363 0.35 5.61 -26.96
N GLU A 364 -0.60 4.69 -27.18
CA GLU A 364 -0.34 3.34 -27.69
C GLU A 364 0.17 3.33 -29.13
N GLU A 365 -0.41 4.16 -30.01
CA GLU A 365 0.05 4.34 -31.39
C GLU A 365 1.50 4.85 -31.40
N PHE A 366 1.82 5.81 -30.54
CA PHE A 366 3.18 6.31 -30.41
C PHE A 366 4.16 5.23 -29.94
N SER A 367 3.78 4.41 -28.96
CA SER A 367 4.61 3.30 -28.49
C SER A 367 4.86 2.23 -29.56
N LYS A 368 3.85 1.90 -30.38
CA LYS A 368 3.99 0.93 -31.48
C LYS A 368 4.97 1.39 -32.57
N ASN A 369 5.09 2.70 -32.76
CA ASN A 369 5.94 3.30 -33.78
C ASN A 369 7.41 3.47 -33.33
N GLN A 370 7.76 3.15 -32.08
CA GLN A 370 9.16 3.13 -31.63
C GLN A 370 9.78 1.74 -31.79
N THR A 371 10.89 1.66 -32.53
CA THR A 371 11.67 0.43 -32.75
C THR A 371 12.81 0.21 -31.74
N THR A 372 12.95 1.02 -30.70
CA THR A 372 14.09 0.94 -29.76
C THR A 372 13.70 0.94 -28.28
N ALA A 373 14.25 -0.07 -27.58
CA ALA A 373 14.35 -0.29 -26.14
C ALA A 373 13.03 -0.34 -25.35
N THR A 374 12.50 -1.56 -25.19
CA THR A 374 11.58 -1.90 -24.09
C THR A 374 12.15 -1.45 -22.74
N PRO A 375 11.30 -1.04 -21.77
CA PRO A 375 11.68 -0.70 -20.40
C PRO A 375 12.46 -1.79 -19.64
N MET A 376 12.62 -3.00 -20.17
CA MET A 376 13.41 -4.07 -19.56
C MET A 376 14.93 -3.83 -19.53
N ASN A 377 15.47 -2.85 -20.26
CA ASN A 377 16.92 -2.65 -20.39
C ASN A 377 17.45 -1.34 -19.77
N TYR A 378 16.72 -0.69 -18.85
CA TYR A 378 17.34 0.41 -18.12
C TYR A 378 18.43 -0.10 -17.20
N LYS A 379 19.52 0.67 -17.10
CA LYS A 379 20.59 0.40 -16.14
C LYS A 379 20.37 1.26 -14.92
N THR A 380 20.24 0.62 -13.77
CA THR A 380 20.21 1.32 -12.49
C THR A 380 21.62 1.80 -12.14
N HIS A 381 21.74 3.05 -11.70
CA HIS A 381 22.99 3.58 -11.19
C HIS A 381 23.43 2.76 -9.95
N PRO A 382 24.72 2.38 -9.80
CA PRO A 382 25.16 1.52 -8.70
C PRO A 382 24.88 2.06 -7.29
N GLN A 383 24.71 3.38 -7.17
CA GLN A 383 24.38 4.08 -5.91
C GLN A 383 22.88 4.42 -5.77
N ALA A 384 22.03 3.95 -6.69
CA ALA A 384 20.58 4.05 -6.54
C ALA A 384 20.09 2.94 -5.61
N ILE A 385 19.42 3.32 -4.52
CA ILE A 385 18.96 2.42 -3.45
C ILE A 385 17.45 2.52 -3.32
N TYR A 386 16.75 1.41 -3.56
CA TYR A 386 15.29 1.29 -3.53
C TYR A 386 14.75 0.52 -2.31
N THR A 387 15.61 0.30 -1.32
CA THR A 387 15.25 -0.29 -0.03
C THR A 387 15.18 0.80 1.03
N SER A 388 14.21 0.67 1.95
CA SER A 388 14.02 1.62 3.03
C SER A 388 15.25 1.66 3.94
N ARG A 389 15.67 2.87 4.33
CA ARG A 389 16.84 3.11 5.20
C ARG A 389 16.72 4.42 5.95
N LEU A 390 17.55 4.56 6.97
CA LEU A 390 17.77 5.83 7.64
C LEU A 390 18.48 6.82 6.70
N LEU A 391 17.97 8.05 6.66
CA LEU A 391 18.49 9.14 5.83
C LEU A 391 18.76 10.36 6.72
N SER A 392 19.92 10.98 6.52
CA SER A 392 20.31 12.20 7.23
C SER A 392 20.88 13.21 6.23
N PHE A 393 20.09 14.24 5.95
CA PHE A 393 20.45 15.34 5.05
C PHE A 393 20.18 16.67 5.75
N PRO A 394 21.08 17.13 6.63
CA PRO A 394 20.86 18.38 7.35
C PRO A 394 20.88 19.58 6.38
N ASN A 395 20.06 20.59 6.70
CA ASN A 395 20.00 21.90 6.05
C ASN A 395 19.57 21.84 4.57
N LEU A 396 18.55 21.03 4.25
CA LEU A 396 17.90 21.08 2.94
C LEU A 396 17.00 22.34 2.83
N PRO A 397 16.86 22.94 1.63
CA PRO A 397 16.11 24.18 1.44
C PRO A 397 14.61 23.96 1.60
N GLU A 398 13.86 25.04 1.77
CA GLU A 398 12.40 25.00 1.71
C GLU A 398 11.94 24.47 0.33
N PRO A 399 11.01 23.49 0.29
CA PRO A 399 10.53 22.92 -0.95
C PRO A 399 9.90 23.93 -1.90
N LYS A 400 10.28 23.87 -3.17
CA LYS A 400 9.62 24.63 -4.25
C LYS A 400 9.40 23.77 -5.48
N ASN A 401 8.50 24.22 -6.35
CA ASN A 401 8.35 23.66 -7.69
C ASN A 401 9.38 24.27 -8.64
N GLU A 402 9.68 23.57 -9.73
CA GLU A 402 10.42 24.16 -10.85
C GLU A 402 9.67 25.40 -11.41
N GLU A 403 10.41 26.34 -11.99
CA GLU A 403 9.89 27.64 -12.46
C GLU A 403 8.67 27.51 -13.40
N ASN A 404 8.71 26.52 -14.30
CA ASN A 404 7.67 26.31 -15.31
C ASN A 404 6.53 25.39 -14.87
N PHE A 405 6.51 24.91 -13.61
CA PHE A 405 5.54 23.93 -13.14
C PHE A 405 4.08 24.36 -13.34
N GLU A 406 3.76 25.59 -12.92
CA GLU A 406 2.42 26.17 -13.06
C GLU A 406 1.99 26.31 -14.53
N LYS A 407 2.91 26.76 -15.38
CA LYS A 407 2.66 26.90 -16.81
C LYS A 407 2.36 25.54 -17.45
N LYS A 408 3.20 24.53 -17.17
CA LYS A 408 3.01 23.15 -17.64
C LYS A 408 1.65 22.59 -17.19
N LEU A 409 1.29 22.76 -15.92
CA LEU A 409 0.01 22.26 -15.39
C LEU A 409 -1.21 22.96 -16.03
N ARG A 410 -1.12 24.28 -16.27
CA ARG A 410 -2.16 25.05 -16.98
C ARG A 410 -2.31 24.64 -18.43
N GLU A 411 -1.21 24.42 -19.14
CA GLU A 411 -1.22 23.97 -20.55
C GLU A 411 -1.89 22.60 -20.70
N LEU A 412 -1.60 21.67 -19.78
CA LEU A 412 -2.29 20.38 -19.74
C LEU A 412 -3.80 20.57 -19.52
N THR A 413 -4.19 21.47 -18.61
CA THR A 413 -5.61 21.71 -18.28
C THR A 413 -6.38 22.36 -19.43
N LYS A 414 -5.74 23.27 -20.20
CA LYS A 414 -6.34 23.93 -21.37
C LYS A 414 -6.59 22.99 -22.55
N SER A 415 -5.90 21.85 -22.61
CA SER A 415 -6.18 20.83 -23.64
C SER A 415 -7.62 20.30 -23.61
N LYS A 416 -8.39 20.56 -22.53
CA LYS A 416 -9.83 20.29 -22.43
C LYS A 416 -10.70 21.08 -23.43
N SER A 417 -10.25 22.25 -23.92
CA SER A 417 -11.09 23.14 -24.74
C SER A 417 -10.83 23.05 -26.25
N ALA A 418 -9.75 22.41 -26.70
CA ALA A 418 -9.44 22.31 -28.12
C ALA A 418 -10.27 21.22 -28.84
N PHE A 419 -10.66 20.16 -28.14
CA PHE A 419 -11.48 19.08 -28.72
C PHE A 419 -12.98 19.38 -28.77
N SER A 420 -13.47 20.40 -28.04
CA SER A 420 -14.86 20.87 -28.15
C SER A 420 -15.11 21.78 -29.35
N MET A 421 -14.06 22.30 -30.01
CA MET A 421 -14.19 23.21 -31.17
C MET A 421 -14.17 22.50 -32.53
N VAL A 422 -13.94 21.18 -32.59
CA VAL A 422 -13.92 20.42 -33.86
C VAL A 422 -15.29 19.80 -34.19
N ALA A 423 -16.28 19.89 -33.28
CA ALA A 423 -17.64 19.35 -33.49
C ALA A 423 -18.64 20.37 -34.08
N SER A 424 -18.19 21.54 -34.51
CA SER A 424 -19.05 22.57 -35.11
C SER A 424 -18.36 23.23 -36.31
N ARG A 425 -18.20 22.47 -37.40
CA ARG A 425 -18.17 23.05 -38.75
C ARG A 425 -19.53 22.76 -39.41
N PRO A 426 -20.26 23.78 -39.91
CA PRO A 426 -21.46 23.55 -40.69
C PRO A 426 -21.08 22.85 -41.99
N VAL A 427 -21.87 21.84 -42.35
CA VAL A 427 -21.95 21.35 -43.72
C VAL A 427 -22.68 22.44 -44.52
N CYS A 428 -22.02 22.95 -45.56
CA CYS A 428 -22.45 23.84 -46.64
C CYS A 428 -23.56 24.87 -46.37
#